data_AF-A0A4U2Z4W0-F1
#
_entry.id   AF-A0A4U2Z4W0-F1
#
_cell.length_a   1.000
_cell.length_b   1.000
_cell.length_c   1.000
_cell.angle_alpha   90.00
_cell.angle_beta   90.00
_cell.angle_gamma   90.00
#
_symmetry.space_group_name_H-M   'P 1'
#
loop_
_entity.id
_entity.type
_entity.pdbx_description
1 polymer ?
#
loop_
_entity_poly.entity_id
_entity_poly.type
_entity_poly.pdbx_seq_one_letter_code
_entity_poly.pdbx_strand_id
1 'polypeptide(L)'
;MPKSVDLVFVTLSSPIQIGIYEDGKIIRRVVSEEKSSEVLPKIFDELLKEYSVKGLYYANGPGSFMAIKIAYIFLRSMSILKNIPLFATDAFYFNKNQPIKAIGKLYFVKISSEIKTQKLETVPEASFLLPDVLEYNEFSTAASPLYAIGAVG
;
A
#
# COMPACT_ATOMS: atom_id res chain seq x y z
N MET A 1 -13.61 -7.07 -24.48
CA MET A 1 -12.23 -6.63 -24.17
C MET A 1 -12.10 -6.59 -22.64
N PRO A 2 -10.93 -6.94 -22.06
CA PRO A 2 -10.71 -6.84 -20.63
C PRO A 2 -10.92 -5.40 -20.15
N LYS A 3 -11.49 -5.21 -18.95
CA LYS A 3 -11.63 -3.88 -18.35
C LYS A 3 -10.25 -3.29 -18.07
N SER A 4 -10.08 -1.99 -18.30
CA SER A 4 -8.83 -1.29 -17.99
C SER A 4 -8.85 -0.79 -16.55
N VAL A 5 -7.88 -1.23 -15.75
CA VAL A 5 -7.93 -1.04 -14.29
C VAL A 5 -6.60 -0.58 -13.70
N ASP A 6 -6.70 0.09 -12.56
CA ASP A 6 -5.59 0.37 -11.66
C ASP A 6 -5.61 -0.64 -10.49
N LEU A 7 -4.43 -1.12 -10.11
CA LEU A 7 -4.26 -2.01 -8.96
C LEU A 7 -3.62 -1.27 -7.79
N VAL A 8 -4.25 -1.31 -6.62
CA VAL A 8 -3.80 -0.63 -5.40
C VAL A 8 -3.47 -1.65 -4.33
N PHE A 9 -2.23 -1.64 -3.84
CA PHE A 9 -1.71 -2.63 -2.88
C PHE A 9 -1.48 -1.99 -1.51
N VAL A 10 -2.16 -2.52 -0.49
CA VAL A 10 -1.93 -2.19 0.92
C VAL A 10 -1.46 -3.45 1.63
N THR A 11 -0.14 -3.60 1.73
CA THR A 11 0.54 -4.79 2.26
C THR A 11 1.16 -4.53 3.64
N LEU A 12 0.75 -3.47 4.33
CA LEU A 12 1.42 -2.93 5.52
C LEU A 12 1.10 -3.69 6.81
N SER A 13 0.05 -4.51 6.78
CA SER A 13 -0.45 -5.33 7.88
C SER A 13 -1.01 -6.65 7.33
N SER A 14 -1.34 -7.57 8.23
CA SER A 14 -2.28 -8.65 7.91
C SER A 14 -3.70 -8.20 8.29
N PRO A 15 -4.71 -8.42 7.43
CA PRO A 15 -4.58 -8.99 6.09
C PRO A 15 -4.01 -7.99 5.08
N ILE A 16 -3.40 -8.53 4.01
CA ILE A 16 -3.07 -7.78 2.80
C ILE A 16 -4.36 -7.44 2.06
N GLN A 17 -4.44 -6.22 1.53
CA GLN A 17 -5.57 -5.76 0.73
C GLN A 17 -5.11 -5.30 -0.64
N ILE A 18 -5.79 -5.74 -1.69
CA ILE A 18 -5.59 -5.30 -3.07
C ILE A 18 -6.92 -4.80 -3.61
N GLY A 19 -6.95 -3.54 -4.03
CA GLY A 19 -8.11 -2.94 -4.68
C GLY A 19 -7.93 -2.89 -6.18
N ILE A 20 -8.99 -3.21 -6.91
CA ILE A 20 -9.07 -3.12 -8.36
C ILE A 20 -10.01 -1.98 -8.68
N TYR A 21 -9.50 -0.97 -9.40
CA TYR A 21 -10.23 0.27 -9.67
C TYR A 21 -10.43 0.47 -11.17
N GLU A 22 -11.66 0.77 -11.57
CA GLU A 22 -12.04 1.18 -12.91
C GLU A 22 -12.46 2.66 -12.84
N ASP A 23 -11.79 3.51 -13.61
CA ASP A 23 -12.01 4.97 -13.62
C ASP A 23 -12.03 5.59 -12.21
N GLY A 24 -11.04 5.21 -11.40
CA GLY A 24 -10.87 5.70 -10.03
C GLY A 24 -11.84 5.12 -9.02
N LYS A 25 -12.82 4.30 -9.42
CA LYS A 25 -13.81 3.69 -8.52
C LYS A 25 -13.49 2.23 -8.29
N ILE A 26 -13.58 1.80 -7.03
CA ILE A 26 -13.29 0.40 -6.72
C ILE A 26 -14.38 -0.52 -7.27
N ILE A 27 -13.98 -1.59 -7.94
CA ILE A 27 -14.89 -2.59 -8.51
C ILE A 27 -14.71 -3.98 -7.88
N ARG A 28 -13.54 -4.24 -7.27
CA ARG A 28 -13.25 -5.50 -6.58
C ARG A 28 -12.19 -5.28 -5.50
N ARG A 29 -12.31 -6.04 -4.42
CA ARG A 29 -11.33 -6.14 -3.33
C ARG A 29 -10.85 -7.58 -3.23
N VAL A 30 -9.55 -7.76 -3.09
CA VAL A 30 -8.92 -9.05 -2.75
C VAL A 30 -8.26 -8.89 -1.39
N VAL A 31 -8.47 -9.86 -0.51
CA VAL A 31 -7.95 -9.88 0.86
C VAL A 31 -7.26 -11.21 1.10
N SER A 32 -6.08 -11.21 1.72
CA SER A 32 -5.37 -12.45 2.07
C SER A 32 -4.60 -12.31 3.38
N GLU A 33 -4.61 -13.39 4.16
CA GLU A 33 -3.80 -13.57 5.38
C GLU A 33 -2.45 -14.24 5.09
N GLU A 34 -2.18 -14.65 3.85
CA GLU A 34 -0.88 -15.22 3.45
C GLU A 34 0.23 -14.14 3.44
N LYS A 35 1.48 -14.59 3.52
CA LYS A 35 2.64 -13.68 3.45
C LYS A 35 2.73 -13.01 2.08
N SER A 36 3.10 -11.73 2.05
CA SER A 36 3.24 -10.96 0.79
C SER A 36 4.15 -11.62 -0.23
N SER A 37 5.22 -12.30 0.21
CA SER A 37 6.15 -13.00 -0.68
C SER A 37 5.55 -14.18 -1.42
N GLU A 38 4.50 -14.79 -0.85
CA GLU A 38 3.86 -15.99 -1.38
C GLU A 38 2.63 -15.63 -2.21
N VAL A 39 1.84 -14.66 -1.74
CA VAL A 39 0.52 -14.37 -2.32
C VAL A 39 0.54 -13.34 -3.44
N LEU A 40 1.44 -12.34 -3.40
CA LEU A 40 1.47 -11.27 -4.40
C LEU A 40 1.67 -11.79 -5.83
N PRO A 41 2.60 -12.74 -6.11
CA PRO A 41 2.76 -13.29 -7.45
C PRO A 41 1.51 -14.00 -7.97
N LYS A 42 0.83 -14.77 -7.11
CA LYS A 42 -0.38 -15.52 -7.47
C LYS A 42 -1.53 -14.59 -7.84
N ILE A 43 -1.85 -13.64 -6.94
CA ILE A 43 -2.93 -12.68 -7.17
C ILE A 43 -2.64 -11.82 -8.40
N PHE A 44 -1.40 -11.37 -8.58
CA PHE A 44 -1.05 -10.55 -9.74
C PHE A 44 -1.22 -11.30 -11.07
N ASP A 45 -0.80 -12.57 -11.13
CA ASP A 45 -0.98 -13.41 -12.32
C ASP A 45 -2.46 -13.63 -12.66
N GLU A 46 -3.30 -13.88 -11.65
CA GLU A 46 -4.76 -13.97 -11.83
C GLU A 46 -5.36 -12.66 -12.35
N LEU A 47 -5.00 -11.53 -11.75
CA LEU A 47 -5.51 -10.22 -12.16
C LEU A 47 -5.08 -9.83 -13.58
N LEU A 48 -3.88 -10.21 -14.01
CA LEU A 48 -3.41 -9.97 -15.39
C LEU A 48 -4.16 -10.79 -16.44
N LYS A 49 -4.76 -11.92 -16.07
CA LYS A 49 -5.61 -12.72 -16.98
C LYS A 49 -7.00 -12.10 -17.13
N GLU A 50 -7.49 -11.45 -16.08
CA GLU A 50 -8.83 -10.86 -16.04
C GLU A 50 -8.90 -9.42 -16.57
N TYR A 51 -7.83 -8.63 -16.39
CA TYR A 51 -7.86 -7.18 -16.60
C TYR A 51 -6.69 -6.65 -17.44
N SER A 52 -6.92 -5.51 -18.09
CA SER A 52 -5.86 -4.69 -18.69
C SER A 52 -5.33 -3.70 -17.64
N VAL A 53 -4.26 -4.08 -16.94
CA VAL A 53 -3.70 -3.26 -15.86
C VAL A 53 -2.91 -2.08 -16.43
N LYS A 54 -3.35 -0.84 -16.13
CA LYS A 54 -2.73 0.39 -16.63
C LYS A 54 -1.85 1.12 -15.60
N GLY A 55 -2.00 0.81 -14.32
CA GLY A 55 -1.22 1.44 -13.25
C GLY A 55 -1.14 0.59 -11.99
N LEU A 56 0.02 0.65 -11.33
CA LEU A 56 0.28 0.05 -10.02
C LEU A 56 0.41 1.16 -8.99
N TYR A 57 -0.31 1.04 -7.88
CA TYR A 57 -0.33 2.00 -6.78
C TYR A 57 -0.11 1.24 -5.49
N TYR A 58 0.67 1.77 -4.55
CA TYR A 58 0.84 1.09 -3.27
C TYR A 58 1.15 2.02 -2.11
N ALA A 59 0.94 1.52 -0.90
CA ALA A 59 1.34 2.21 0.32
C ALA A 59 2.85 1.95 0.60
N ASN A 60 3.69 2.98 0.54
CA ASN A 60 5.15 2.85 0.71
C ASN A 60 5.64 2.97 2.16
N GLY A 61 4.71 2.98 3.13
CA GLY A 61 4.95 3.05 4.56
C GLY A 61 4.38 4.32 5.20
N PRO A 62 4.46 4.46 6.53
CA PRO A 62 5.04 3.51 7.49
C PRO A 62 4.16 2.27 7.74
N GLY A 63 4.75 1.21 8.29
CA GLY A 63 4.08 -0.07 8.54
C GLY A 63 5.11 -1.21 8.65
N SER A 64 4.70 -2.45 8.38
CA SER A 64 5.63 -3.59 8.38
C SER A 64 6.78 -3.38 7.40
N PHE A 65 7.99 -3.17 7.93
CA PHE A 65 9.19 -2.86 7.13
C PHE A 65 9.54 -3.97 6.12
N MET A 66 9.40 -5.23 6.52
CA MET A 66 9.63 -6.36 5.61
C MET A 66 8.57 -6.44 4.52
N ALA A 67 7.29 -6.24 4.86
CA ALA A 67 6.21 -6.34 3.89
C ALA A 67 6.29 -5.23 2.84
N ILE A 68 6.65 -4.00 3.25
CA ILE A 68 6.89 -2.88 2.32
C ILE A 68 8.02 -3.21 1.34
N LYS A 69 9.15 -3.77 1.83
CA LYS A 69 10.28 -4.15 0.96
C LYS A 69 9.89 -5.19 -0.07
N ILE A 70 9.20 -6.24 0.37
CA ILE A 70 8.75 -7.33 -0.51
C ILE A 70 7.79 -6.78 -1.57
N ALA A 71 6.80 -5.99 -1.16
CA ALA A 71 5.83 -5.38 -2.07
C ALA A 71 6.53 -4.45 -3.08
N TYR A 72 7.44 -3.58 -2.63
CA TYR A 72 8.17 -2.68 -3.51
C TYR A 72 9.02 -3.44 -4.54
N ILE A 73 9.82 -4.42 -4.11
CA ILE A 73 10.66 -5.19 -5.03
C ILE A 73 9.80 -5.91 -6.08
N PHE A 74 8.71 -6.54 -5.64
CA PHE A 74 7.78 -7.22 -6.52
C PHE A 74 7.13 -6.26 -7.53
N LEU A 75 6.49 -5.18 -7.04
CA LEU A 75 5.78 -4.22 -7.88
C LEU A 75 6.71 -3.46 -8.80
N ARG A 76 7.91 -3.08 -8.34
CA ARG A 76 8.93 -2.45 -9.18
C ARG A 76 9.40 -3.38 -10.28
N SER A 77 9.60 -4.66 -9.98
CA SER A 77 9.96 -5.65 -11.00
C SER A 77 8.85 -5.81 -12.04
N MET A 78 7.58 -5.90 -11.60
CA MET A 78 6.44 -6.02 -12.52
C MET A 78 6.24 -4.76 -13.35
N SER A 79 6.40 -3.58 -12.75
CA SER A 79 6.37 -2.29 -13.43
C SER A 79 7.36 -2.25 -14.60
N ILE A 80 8.60 -2.68 -14.38
CA ILE A 80 9.64 -2.74 -15.42
C ILE A 80 9.30 -3.81 -16.48
N LEU A 81 9.02 -5.05 -16.05
CA LEU A 81 8.81 -6.18 -16.96
C LEU A 81 7.55 -6.06 -17.83
N LYS A 82 6.52 -5.37 -17.34
CA LYS A 82 5.24 -5.19 -18.04
C LYS A 82 5.05 -3.78 -18.61
N ASN A 83 6.01 -2.88 -18.39
CA ASN A 83 5.92 -1.48 -18.75
C ASN A 83 4.65 -0.80 -18.19
N ILE A 84 4.36 -1.04 -16.91
CA ILE A 84 3.22 -0.46 -16.18
C ILE A 84 3.77 0.57 -15.18
N PRO A 85 3.28 1.81 -15.15
CA PRO A 85 3.75 2.81 -14.20
C PRO A 85 3.47 2.41 -12.75
N LEU A 86 4.40 2.75 -11.85
CA LEU A 86 4.32 2.50 -10.41
C LEU A 86 4.27 3.83 -9.65
N PHE A 87 3.26 3.97 -8.81
CA PHE A 87 3.04 5.12 -7.96
C PHE A 87 2.92 4.70 -6.49
N ALA A 88 3.22 5.62 -5.59
CA ALA A 88 3.07 5.38 -4.16
C ALA A 88 2.54 6.60 -3.42
N THR A 89 1.91 6.31 -2.28
CA THR A 89 1.57 7.29 -1.25
C THR A 89 1.86 6.70 0.12
N ASP A 90 1.89 7.54 1.15
CA ASP A 90 2.11 7.06 2.50
C ASP A 90 0.87 6.36 3.08
N ALA A 91 1.11 5.53 4.09
CA ALA A 91 0.13 4.67 4.72
C ALA A 91 -1.05 5.42 5.36
N PHE A 92 -0.88 6.71 5.67
CA PHE A 92 -1.91 7.49 6.34
C PHE A 92 -3.10 7.79 5.43
N TYR A 93 -2.88 7.81 4.12
CA TYR A 93 -3.94 7.86 3.11
C TYR A 93 -4.95 6.72 3.30
N PHE A 94 -4.45 5.52 3.66
CA PHE A 94 -5.27 4.32 3.80
C PHE A 94 -5.83 4.11 5.21
N ASN A 95 -5.57 4.99 6.19
CA ASN A 95 -6.05 4.79 7.56
C ASN A 95 -6.73 6.02 8.18
N LYS A 96 -7.14 6.99 7.35
CA LYS A 96 -7.75 8.26 7.80
C LYS A 96 -6.83 9.04 8.75
N ASN A 97 -5.54 9.06 8.45
CA ASN A 97 -4.51 9.75 9.23
C ASN A 97 -4.43 9.35 10.71
N GLN A 98 -4.84 8.12 11.07
CA GLN A 98 -4.73 7.61 12.44
C GLN A 98 -3.30 7.16 12.76
N PRO A 99 -2.88 7.12 14.05
CA PRO A 99 -1.55 6.65 14.40
C PRO A 99 -1.31 5.20 13.95
N ILE A 100 -0.15 4.94 13.35
CA ILE A 100 0.25 3.61 12.88
C ILE A 100 1.24 3.00 13.86
N LYS A 101 1.02 1.75 14.26
CA LYS A 101 1.90 1.08 15.23
C LYS A 101 3.33 0.98 14.68
N ALA A 102 4.31 1.39 15.50
CA ALA A 102 5.72 1.11 15.27
C ALA A 102 6.16 -0.07 16.16
N ILE A 103 6.79 0.20 17.30
CA ILE A 103 7.26 -0.81 18.26
C ILE A 103 6.90 -0.40 19.70
N GLY A 104 6.54 -1.37 20.54
CA GLY A 104 6.22 -1.09 21.96
C GLY A 104 5.06 -0.10 22.10
N LYS A 105 5.29 1.05 22.74
CA LYS A 105 4.30 2.17 22.84
C LYS A 105 4.55 3.28 21.81
N LEU A 106 5.43 3.07 20.84
CA LEU A 106 5.75 4.03 19.80
C LEU A 106 4.83 3.84 18.58
N TYR A 107 4.40 4.96 18.03
CA TYR A 107 3.51 5.06 16.88
C TYR A 107 4.03 6.10 15.92
N PHE A 108 3.85 5.85 14.63
CA PHE A 108 4.00 6.85 13.60
C PHE A 108 2.77 7.73 13.57
N VAL A 109 2.97 9.04 13.53
CA VAL A 109 1.94 10.05 13.35
C VAL A 109 2.35 10.98 12.22
N LYS A 110 1.37 11.42 11.41
CA LYS A 110 1.58 12.40 10.36
C LYS A 110 0.98 13.72 10.79
N ILE A 111 1.84 14.71 11.00
CA ILE A 111 1.47 16.06 11.40
C ILE A 111 1.83 16.97 10.23
N SER A 112 0.81 17.56 9.61
CA SER A 112 0.95 18.25 8.33
C SER A 112 1.54 17.31 7.28
N SER A 113 2.74 17.59 6.77
CA SER A 113 3.44 16.76 5.76
C SER A 113 4.57 15.90 6.35
N GLU A 114 4.79 15.94 7.67
CA GLU A 114 5.92 15.28 8.31
C GLU A 114 5.46 14.05 9.10
N ILE A 115 6.14 12.92 8.90
CA ILE A 115 5.89 11.68 9.63
C ILE A 115 6.90 11.57 10.78
N LYS A 116 6.39 11.49 12.01
CA LYS A 116 7.18 11.42 13.25
C LYS A 116 6.81 10.19 14.06
N THR A 117 7.72 9.79 14.94
CA THR A 117 7.45 8.76 15.95
C THR A 117 7.09 9.42 17.27
N GLN A 118 5.98 9.02 17.88
CA GLN A 118 5.53 9.48 19.20
C GLN A 118 5.16 8.30 20.10
N LYS A 119 5.40 8.46 21.40
CA LYS A 119 4.93 7.50 22.41
C LYS A 119 3.48 7.83 22.75
N LEU A 120 2.59 6.85 22.59
CA LEU A 120 1.17 6.98 22.93
C LEU A 120 0.79 5.91 23.95
N GLU A 121 0.08 6.33 25.01
CA GLU A 121 -0.38 5.43 26.08
C GLU A 121 -1.71 4.73 25.73
N THR A 122 -2.59 5.45 25.01
CA THR A 122 -3.86 4.92 24.49
C THR A 122 -4.02 5.36 23.04
N VAL A 123 -4.38 4.43 22.16
CA VAL A 123 -4.54 4.70 20.73
C VAL A 123 -5.80 4.01 20.24
N PRO A 124 -6.61 4.67 19.38
CA PRO A 124 -7.70 3.99 18.70
C PRO A 124 -7.18 2.79 17.91
N GLU A 125 -7.97 1.71 17.85
CA GLU A 125 -7.70 0.66 16.87
C GLU A 125 -7.87 1.26 15.48
N ALA A 126 -6.77 1.25 14.71
CA ALA A 126 -6.74 1.73 13.35
C ALA A 126 -6.43 0.56 12.42
N SER A 127 -7.26 0.39 11.40
CA SER A 127 -7.05 -0.54 10.29
C SER A 127 -6.84 0.21 8.99
N PHE A 128 -6.17 -0.44 8.05
CA PHE A 128 -6.10 0.10 6.70
C PHE A 128 -7.38 -0.22 5.93
N LEU A 129 -7.79 0.73 5.09
CA LEU A 129 -9.01 0.70 4.30
C LEU A 129 -8.70 1.17 2.88
N LEU A 130 -9.13 0.39 1.90
CA LEU A 130 -9.15 0.81 0.50
C LEU A 130 -10.31 1.80 0.27
N PRO A 131 -10.04 3.03 -0.18
CA PRO A 131 -11.09 4.02 -0.43
C PRO A 131 -12.01 3.58 -1.58
N ASP A 132 -13.25 4.06 -1.60
CA ASP A 132 -14.17 3.75 -2.71
C ASP A 132 -13.81 4.51 -4.00
N VAL A 133 -13.16 5.67 -3.85
CA VAL A 133 -12.66 6.52 -4.94
C VAL A 133 -11.20 6.87 -4.69
N LEU A 134 -10.35 6.77 -5.72
CA LEU A 134 -8.94 7.15 -5.65
C LEU A 134 -8.74 8.64 -5.90
N GLU A 135 -7.97 9.27 -5.02
CA GLU A 135 -7.41 10.60 -5.20
C GLU A 135 -6.00 10.47 -5.79
N TYR A 136 -5.90 10.40 -7.13
CA TYR A 136 -4.62 10.15 -7.83
C TYR A 136 -3.53 11.20 -7.55
N ASN A 137 -3.92 12.42 -7.17
CA ASN A 137 -3.02 13.50 -6.76
C ASN A 137 -2.28 13.22 -5.44
N GLU A 138 -2.77 12.29 -4.62
CA GLU A 138 -2.09 11.85 -3.40
C GLU A 138 -0.93 10.89 -3.69
N PHE A 139 -0.78 10.44 -4.94
CA PHE A 139 0.25 9.49 -5.35
C PHE A 139 1.38 10.15 -6.13
N SER A 140 2.59 9.64 -5.95
CA SER A 140 3.80 10.11 -6.60
C SER A 140 4.54 8.99 -7.31
N THR A 141 5.29 9.33 -8.36
CA THR A 141 6.25 8.42 -9.02
C THR A 141 7.49 8.15 -8.17
N ALA A 142 7.71 8.94 -7.10
CA ALA A 142 8.70 8.67 -6.07
C ALA A 142 8.27 7.49 -5.19
N ALA A 143 8.26 6.31 -5.80
CA ALA A 143 7.66 5.10 -5.26
C ALA A 143 8.61 4.27 -4.37
N SER A 144 9.71 4.84 -3.89
CA SER A 144 10.60 4.12 -2.97
C SER A 144 9.97 4.00 -1.58
N PRO A 145 10.20 2.91 -0.83
CA PRO A 145 9.77 2.80 0.56
C PRO A 145 10.31 3.91 1.45
N LEU A 146 9.51 4.30 2.45
CA LEU A 146 9.90 5.25 3.49
C LEU A 146 10.85 4.59 4.52
N TYR A 147 12.08 4.30 4.09
CA TYR A 147 13.10 3.67 4.94
C TYR A 147 13.65 4.58 6.04
N ALA A 148 13.52 5.90 5.87
CA ALA A 148 14.22 6.90 6.68
C ALA A 148 13.47 7.33 7.96
N ILE A 149 12.26 6.80 8.19
CA ILE A 149 11.54 7.08 9.45
C ILE A 149 12.24 6.24 10.52
N GLY A 150 13.06 6.90 11.34
CA GLY A 150 14.07 6.30 12.21
C GLY A 150 13.65 4.95 12.78
N ALA A 151 14.41 3.92 12.41
CA ALA A 151 14.44 2.66 13.14
C ALA A 151 14.87 3.00 14.57
N VAL A 152 13.91 3.15 15.46
CA VAL A 152 14.17 3.12 16.89
C VAL A 152 14.62 1.70 17.20
N GLY A 153 15.87 1.59 17.65
CA GLY A 153 16.64 0.36 17.78
C GLY A 153 16.09 -0.67 18.76
#